data_AF-X1RR43-F1
#
_entry.id   AF-X1RR43-F1
#
_cell.length_a   1.000
_cell.length_b   1.000
_cell.length_c   1.000
_cell.angle_alpha   90.00
_cell.angle_beta   90.00
_cell.angle_gamma   90.00
#
_symmetry.space_group_name_H-M   'P 1'
#
loop_
_entity.id
_entity.type
_entity.pdbx_description
1 polymer ?
#
loop_
_entity_poly.entity_id
_entity_poly.type
_entity_poly.pdbx_seq_one_letter_code
_entity_poly.pdbx_strand_id
1 'polypeptide(L)'
;LIVLIYLFWGGQGGERTFSSGNLILNPGFEILDGSDKSDYWKDDSKGGWSVDSEVLYRGERSIRGTVAWSWLSQEVRVQPEGYYVLRVYVKSDAVDFEEEDYANVFLTLECLNWRKKVLKRDWG
;
A
#
# COMPACT_ATOMS: atom_id res chain seq x y z
N LEU A 1 -4.23 -2.62 4.21
CA LEU A 1 -3.32 -2.05 3.18
C LEU A 1 -3.80 -2.52 1.80
N ILE A 2 -4.01 -1.62 0.85
CA ILE A 2 -4.47 -1.98 -0.51
C ILE A 2 -3.41 -1.53 -1.51
N VAL A 3 -2.79 -2.47 -2.21
CA VAL A 3 -1.89 -2.13 -3.32
C VAL A 3 -2.65 -2.36 -4.63
N LEU A 4 -2.81 -1.29 -5.40
CA LEU A 4 -3.46 -1.33 -6.70
C LEU A 4 -2.38 -1.43 -7.78
N ILE A 5 -2.45 -2.45 -8.62
CA ILE A 5 -1.51 -2.70 -9.71
C ILE A 5 -2.17 -2.28 -11.03
N TYR A 6 -1.55 -1.37 -11.76
CA TYR A 6 -2.02 -0.90 -13.06
C TYR A 6 -1.13 -1.40 -14.19
N LEU A 7 -1.72 -2.13 -15.16
CA LEU A 7 -1.03 -2.59 -16.36
C LEU A 7 -0.86 -1.45 -17.36
N PHE A 8 0.39 -1.10 -17.67
CA PHE A 8 0.70 -0.08 -18.67
C PHE A 8 0.95 -0.73 -20.04
N TRP A 9 0.17 -0.34 -21.06
CA TRP A 9 0.42 -0.67 -22.46
C TRP A 9 0.99 0.59 -23.14
N GLY A 10 2.24 0.51 -23.59
CA GLY A 10 3.01 1.68 -24.05
C GLY A 10 2.39 2.42 -25.23
N GLY A 11 2.16 3.72 -25.06
CA GLY A 11 2.16 4.72 -26.13
C GLY A 11 3.35 5.65 -25.92
N GLN A 12 4.04 6.02 -27.01
CA GLN A 12 5.23 6.90 -27.00
C GLN A 12 5.01 8.15 -26.15
N GLY A 13 5.62 8.17 -24.97
CA GLY A 13 5.54 9.28 -24.03
C GLY A 13 6.52 9.03 -22.90
N GLY A 14 7.80 9.27 -23.16
CA GLY A 14 8.92 9.19 -22.21
C GLY A 14 9.08 7.81 -21.56
N GLU A 15 9.94 6.97 -22.13
CA GLU A 15 10.46 5.79 -21.43
C GLU A 15 11.12 6.23 -20.11
N ARG A 16 10.37 6.14 -19.02
CA ARG A 16 10.97 5.95 -17.71
C ARG A 16 11.27 4.46 -17.63
N THR A 17 12.49 4.09 -17.97
CA THR A 17 13.04 2.77 -17.71
C THR A 17 12.89 2.49 -16.21
N PHE A 18 11.96 1.60 -15.85
CA PHE A 18 11.87 1.11 -14.48
C PHE A 18 13.04 0.16 -14.28
N SER A 19 14.13 0.70 -13.75
CA SER A 19 15.20 -0.07 -13.11
C SER A 19 14.59 -1.12 -12.17
N SER A 20 15.28 -2.23 -11.94
CA SER A 20 14.92 -3.36 -11.07
C SER A 20 14.76 -3.01 -9.58
N GLY A 21 14.26 -1.82 -9.25
CA GLY A 21 14.03 -1.28 -7.92
C GLY A 21 12.58 -1.45 -7.46
N ASN A 22 12.34 -1.07 -6.21
CA ASN A 22 11.02 -1.10 -5.60
C ASN A 22 10.06 -0.15 -6.33
N LEU A 23 8.90 -0.65 -6.75
CA LEU A 23 7.86 0.15 -7.42
C LEU A 23 7.00 0.95 -6.43
N ILE A 24 7.03 0.59 -5.15
CA ILE A 24 6.34 1.31 -4.08
C ILE A 24 7.15 2.56 -3.75
N LEU A 25 6.50 3.71 -3.87
CA LEU A 25 7.01 4.99 -3.43
C LEU A 25 6.85 5.12 -1.91
N ASN A 26 7.86 5.71 -1.27
CA ASN A 26 7.90 5.92 0.18
C ASN A 26 7.53 4.66 1.01
N PRO A 27 8.18 3.50 0.78
CA PRO A 27 7.78 2.22 1.40
C PRO A 27 8.04 2.17 2.92
N GLY A 28 8.86 3.07 3.45
CA GLY A 28 9.17 3.20 4.87
C GLY A 28 8.45 4.36 5.57
N PHE A 29 7.58 5.10 4.88
CA PHE A 29 6.85 6.25 5.44
C PHE A 29 7.73 7.39 5.95
N GLU A 30 8.95 7.51 5.42
CA GLU A 30 9.94 8.50 5.86
C GLU A 30 9.72 9.89 5.26
N ILE A 31 9.03 9.96 4.13
CA ILE A 31 8.72 11.21 3.44
C ILE A 31 7.32 11.66 3.86
N LEU A 32 7.23 12.89 4.39
CA LEU A 32 5.97 13.50 4.80
C LEU A 32 5.57 14.61 3.84
N ASP A 33 4.25 14.83 3.72
CA ASP A 33 3.70 16.00 3.06
C ASP A 33 3.69 17.23 3.98
N GLY A 34 3.25 18.38 3.48
CA GLY A 34 3.19 19.63 4.26
C GLY A 34 2.18 19.62 5.43
N SER A 35 1.48 18.50 5.65
CA SER A 35 0.54 18.28 6.75
C SER A 35 0.96 17.17 7.71
N ASP A 36 2.25 16.78 7.67
CA ASP A 36 2.84 15.70 8.47
C ASP A 36 2.22 14.32 8.23
N LYS A 37 1.54 14.13 7.09
CA LYS A 37 1.05 12.82 6.64
C LYS A 37 2.08 12.14 5.74
N SER A 38 2.03 10.81 5.64
CA SER A 38 2.91 10.08 4.73
C SER A 38 2.64 10.48 3.27
N ASP A 39 3.64 11.03 2.60
CA ASP A 39 3.56 11.35 1.18
C ASP A 39 3.45 10.07 0.34
N TYR A 40 2.89 10.17 -0.87
CA TYR A 40 2.64 9.10 -1.86
C TYR A 40 1.64 8.01 -1.49
N TRP A 41 1.13 8.00 -0.26
CA TRP A 41 0.10 7.05 0.17
C TRP A 41 -1.25 7.73 0.25
N LYS A 42 -2.27 7.08 -0.31
CA LYS A 42 -3.65 7.55 -0.23
C LYS A 42 -4.33 6.91 0.97
N ASP A 43 -4.81 7.73 1.90
CA ASP A 43 -5.61 7.32 3.04
C ASP A 43 -7.12 7.31 2.71
N ASP A 44 -7.89 6.62 3.55
CA ASP A 44 -9.35 6.74 3.54
C ASP A 44 -9.75 8.21 3.75
N SER A 45 -10.81 8.64 3.09
CA SER A 45 -11.39 9.99 3.23
C SER A 45 -11.72 10.40 4.67
N LYS A 46 -11.97 9.41 5.55
CA LYS A 46 -12.23 9.60 6.98
C LYS A 46 -10.95 9.62 7.82
N GLY A 47 -9.78 9.47 7.19
CA GLY A 47 -8.50 9.28 7.85
C GLY A 47 -8.34 7.87 8.40
N GLY A 48 -7.63 7.74 9.52
CA GLY A 48 -7.42 6.45 10.19
C GLY A 48 -6.00 5.90 10.08
N TRP A 49 -5.08 6.68 9.52
CA TRP A 49 -3.67 6.36 9.46
C TRP A 49 -2.85 7.58 9.91
N SER A 50 -1.87 7.35 10.76
CA SER A 50 -0.94 8.38 11.23
C SER A 50 0.48 7.86 11.22
N VAL A 51 1.44 8.77 11.05
CA VAL A 51 2.86 8.48 11.21
C VAL A 51 3.12 8.08 12.66
N ASP A 52 3.96 7.08 12.84
CA ASP A 52 4.35 6.56 14.15
C ASP A 52 5.88 6.54 14.24
N SER A 53 6.43 7.02 15.35
CA SER A 53 7.87 7.04 15.65
C SER A 53 8.27 6.11 16.79
N GLU A 54 7.30 5.42 17.41
CA GLU A 54 7.52 4.54 18.56
C GLU A 54 7.69 3.08 18.12
N VAL A 55 6.80 2.61 17.24
CA VAL A 55 6.80 1.22 16.77
C VAL A 55 7.37 1.19 15.36
N LEU A 56 8.64 0.82 15.25
CA LEU A 56 9.40 0.91 14.01
C LEU A 56 9.81 -0.47 13.49
N TYR A 57 9.71 -0.68 12.18
CA TYR A 57 10.33 -1.83 11.53
C TYR A 57 11.78 -1.51 11.09
N ARG A 58 11.96 -0.35 10.46
CA ARG A 58 13.24 0.19 9.99
C ARG A 58 13.10 1.70 9.83
N GLY A 59 14.17 2.44 10.04
CA GLY A 59 14.18 3.89 9.87
C GLY A 59 13.71 4.60 11.13
N GLU A 60 13.10 5.77 10.96
CA GLU A 60 12.61 6.63 12.04
C GLU A 60 11.08 6.64 12.12
N ARG A 61 10.40 6.10 11.09
CA ARG A 61 8.95 6.15 10.98
C ARG A 61 8.34 4.80 10.59
N SER A 62 7.08 4.65 10.95
CA SER A 62 6.15 3.67 10.42
C SER A 62 4.78 4.33 10.22
N ILE A 63 3.79 3.56 9.79
CA ILE A 63 2.40 3.99 9.74
C ILE A 63 1.56 3.15 10.70
N ARG A 64 0.74 3.80 11.52
CA ARG A 64 -0.15 3.16 12.48
C ARG A 64 -1.60 3.39 12.06
N GLY A 65 -2.37 2.30 12.02
CA GLY A 65 -3.83 2.38 11.90
C GLY A 65 -4.45 2.86 13.21
N THR A 66 -5.26 3.90 13.15
CA THR A 66 -5.93 4.51 14.32
C THR A 66 -7.44 4.33 14.30
N VAL A 67 -8.00 3.92 13.16
CA VAL A 67 -9.44 3.70 12.97
C VAL A 67 -9.65 2.34 12.31
N ALA A 68 -10.52 1.52 12.91
CA ALA A 68 -10.91 0.22 12.36
C ALA A 68 -11.53 0.37 10.96
N TRP A 69 -11.26 -0.61 10.09
CA TRP A 69 -11.78 -0.64 8.71
C TRP A 69 -11.39 0.56 7.84
N SER A 70 -10.35 1.31 8.22
CA SER A 70 -9.71 2.30 7.35
C SER A 70 -8.73 1.61 6.39
N TRP A 71 -8.40 2.27 5.28
CA TRP A 71 -7.43 1.76 4.32
C TRP A 71 -6.35 2.78 4.01
N LEU A 72 -5.20 2.24 3.60
CA LEU A 72 -4.06 2.95 3.05
C LEU A 72 -3.75 2.28 1.71
N SER A 73 -3.52 3.07 0.66
CA SER A 73 -3.32 2.51 -0.69
C SER A 73 -2.31 3.24 -1.56
N GLN A 74 -1.77 2.52 -2.53
CA GLN A 74 -0.93 3.08 -3.58
C GLN A 74 -1.19 2.37 -4.91
N GLU A 75 -1.27 3.13 -6.00
CA GLU A 75 -1.35 2.60 -7.36
C GLU A 75 0.06 2.51 -7.95
N VAL A 76 0.51 1.30 -8.31
CA VAL A 76 1.81 1.05 -8.94
C VAL A 76 1.63 0.59 -10.37
N ARG A 77 2.49 1.08 -11.27
CA ARG A 77 2.50 0.64 -12.67
C ARG A 77 3.40 -0.56 -12.83
N VAL A 78 2.88 -1.61 -13.45
CA VAL A 78 3.65 -2.84 -13.74
C VAL A 78 3.62 -3.15 -15.23
N GLN A 79 4.62 -3.92 -15.65
CA GLN A 79 4.66 -4.48 -16.99
C GLN A 79 3.78 -5.74 -17.05
N PRO A 80 3.04 -5.97 -18.15
CA PRO A 80 2.40 -7.24 -18.42
C PRO A 80 3.41 -8.38 -18.37
N GLU A 81 2.96 -9.55 -17.90
CA GLU A 81 3.78 -10.79 -17.81
C GLU A 81 5.06 -10.67 -16.95
N GLY A 82 5.18 -9.59 -16.17
CA GLY A 82 6.25 -9.43 -15.19
C GLY A 82 6.00 -10.19 -13.89
N TYR A 83 7.07 -10.66 -13.26
CA TYR A 83 7.03 -11.28 -11.94
C TYR A 83 7.41 -10.25 -10.87
N TYR A 84 6.53 -10.06 -9.89
CA TYR A 84 6.70 -9.10 -8.83
C TYR A 84 6.49 -9.77 -7.47
N VAL A 85 7.25 -9.31 -6.47
CA VAL A 85 7.09 -9.73 -5.08
C VAL A 85 6.66 -8.53 -4.27
N LEU A 86 5.48 -8.61 -3.65
CA LEU A 86 5.05 -7.67 -2.63
C LEU A 86 5.49 -8.22 -1.26
N ARG A 87 6.24 -7.40 -0.51
CA ARG A 87 6.62 -7.71 0.86
C ARG A 87 6.17 -6.58 1.77
N VAL A 88 5.45 -6.93 2.82
CA VAL A 88 4.93 -5.99 3.83
C VAL A 88 5.30 -6.50 5.21
N TYR A 89 5.65 -5.59 6.11
CA TYR A 89 5.90 -5.89 7.52
C TYR A 89 4.81 -5.23 8.35
N VAL A 90 4.09 -6.01 9.14
CA VAL A 90 2.94 -5.56 9.93
C VAL A 90 3.13 -6.02 11.37
N LYS A 91 2.91 -5.11 12.31
CA LYS A 91 2.72 -5.45 13.73
C LYS A 91 1.27 -5.16 14.08
N SER A 92 0.62 -6.10 14.78
CA SER A 92 -0.73 -5.94 15.32
C SER A 92 -0.69 -6.28 16.81
N ASP A 93 -1.23 -5.38 17.64
CA ASP A 93 -1.39 -5.58 19.07
C ASP A 93 -2.87 -5.82 19.44
N ALA A 94 -3.72 -6.13 18.45
CA ALA A 94 -5.13 -6.42 18.66
C ALA A 94 -5.29 -7.69 19.53
N VAL A 95 -6.07 -7.57 20.61
CA VAL A 95 -6.37 -8.67 21.52
C VAL A 95 -7.75 -9.23 21.14
N ASP A 96 -7.77 -10.46 20.64
CA ASP A 96 -8.99 -11.14 20.20
C ASP A 96 -9.84 -11.54 21.41
N PHE A 97 -11.04 -10.99 21.50
CA PHE A 97 -12.08 -11.47 22.40
C PHE A 97 -13.29 -11.86 21.54
N GLU A 98 -13.50 -13.18 21.42
CA GLU A 98 -14.66 -13.86 20.80
C GLU A 98 -14.54 -14.20 19.30
N GLU A 99 -14.83 -15.48 19.01
CA GLU A 99 -14.70 -16.17 17.72
C GLU A 99 -15.67 -15.60 16.68
N GLU A 100 -15.15 -15.07 15.55
CA GLU A 100 -15.64 -15.24 14.16
C GLU A 100 -14.99 -14.24 13.16
N ASP A 101 -14.42 -13.12 13.62
CA ASP A 101 -13.77 -12.11 12.74
C ASP A 101 -12.24 -12.24 12.74
N TYR A 102 -11.75 -13.24 11.98
CA TYR A 102 -10.37 -13.74 11.98
C TYR A 102 -9.26 -12.80 11.43
N ALA A 103 -9.52 -11.55 11.07
CA ALA A 103 -8.51 -10.71 10.42
C ALA A 103 -8.57 -9.22 10.81
N ASN A 104 -7.67 -8.83 11.72
CA ASN A 104 -7.49 -7.45 12.16
C ASN A 104 -6.75 -6.57 11.14
N VAL A 105 -6.05 -7.18 10.18
CA VAL A 105 -5.38 -6.49 9.07
C VAL A 105 -5.56 -7.29 7.78
N PHE A 106 -6.06 -6.64 6.73
CA PHE A 106 -6.13 -7.21 5.39
C PHE A 106 -5.07 -6.60 4.49
N LEU A 107 -4.32 -7.46 3.79
CA LEU A 107 -3.55 -7.06 2.62
C LEU A 107 -4.34 -7.43 1.36
N THR A 108 -4.61 -6.43 0.52
CA THR A 108 -5.29 -6.67 -0.75
C THR A 108 -4.40 -6.23 -1.91
N LEU A 109 -4.28 -7.10 -2.91
CA LEU A 109 -3.63 -6.80 -4.18
C LEU A 109 -4.68 -6.83 -5.29
N GLU A 110 -4.86 -5.71 -5.99
CA GLU A 110 -5.82 -5.62 -7.09
C GLU A 110 -5.11 -5.32 -8.40
N CYS A 111 -5.27 -6.19 -9.40
CA CYS A 111 -4.83 -5.91 -10.76
C CYS A 111 -5.92 -5.14 -11.50
N LEU A 112 -5.57 -3.99 -12.05
CA LEU A 112 -6.47 -3.08 -12.75
C LEU A 112 -6.17 -3.06 -14.25
N ASN A 113 -7.22 -2.97 -15.06
CA ASN A 113 -7.08 -2.64 -16.48
C ASN A 113 -6.92 -1.14 -16.71
N TRP A 114 -6.72 -0.76 -17.98
CA TRP A 114 -6.53 0.65 -18.37
C TRP A 114 -7.70 1.59 -18.04
N ARG A 115 -8.90 1.04 -17.81
CA ARG A 115 -10.09 1.78 -17.36
C ARG A 115 -10.21 1.82 -15.84
N LYS A 116 -9.17 1.44 -15.10
CA LYS A 116 -9.17 1.29 -13.63
C LYS A 116 -10.21 0.31 -13.10
N LYS A 117 -10.63 -0.66 -13.91
CA LYS A 117 -11.50 -1.75 -13.43
C LYS A 117 -10.64 -2.90 -12.92
N VAL A 118 -11.04 -3.48 -11.79
CA VAL A 118 -10.40 -4.67 -11.23
C VAL A 118 -10.58 -5.86 -12.17
N LEU A 119 -9.46 -6.43 -12.60
CA LEU A 119 -9.36 -7.67 -13.37
C LEU A 119 -9.21 -8.88 -12.46
N LYS A 120 -8.43 -8.73 -11.38
CA LYS A 120 -8.18 -9.77 -10.39
C LYS A 120 -7.93 -9.14 -9.03
N ARG A 121 -8.38 -9.81 -7.97
CA ARG A 121 -8.12 -9.45 -6.58
C ARG A 121 -7.58 -10.66 -5.82
N ASP A 122 -6.50 -10.46 -5.09
CA ASP A 122 -5.92 -11.44 -4.16
C ASP A 122 -5.87 -10.81 -2.75
N TRP A 123 -5.98 -11.66 -1.73
CA TRP A 123 -6.02 -11.27 -0.32
C TRP A 123 -5.04 -12.13 0.48
N GLY A 124 -4.50 -11.59 1.57
CA GLY A 124 -3.66 -12.31 2.53
C GLY A 124 -3.57 -11.59 3.86
#